data_AF-A0A7C8HN62-F1
#
_entry.id   AF-A0A7C8HN62-F1
#
_cell.length_a   1.000
_cell.length_b   1.000
_cell.length_c   1.000
_cell.angle_alpha   90.00
_cell.angle_beta   90.00
_cell.angle_gamma   90.00
#
_symmetry.space_group_name_H-M   'P 1'
#
loop_
_entity.id
_entity.type
_entity.pdbx_description
1 polymer ?
#
loop_
_entity_poly.entity_id
_entity_poly.type
_entity_poly.pdbx_seq_one_letter_code
_entity_poly.pdbx_strand_id
1 'polypeptide(L)'
;MAFLGFTQAGAALRDGSARSVLARAEAMPRGMERDAALAQAIIVIDDAVKAAPQNSGVHARAARAYYLQATTAAVDDVSAPLLGAARRAAEESLKHSPANASAAAMSALVDIAEGGVVTPGAVDAVARSYAVPATAEGVRWRFDAAMRAWPALSLPLQRQVIVDACMQADADRAFAAHLADVAARLPDSGLGQCGAPEAASDAAP
;
A
#
# COMPACT_ATOMS: atom_id res chain seq x y z
N MET A 1 37.12 3.92 9.19
CA MET A 1 36.04 4.28 8.24
C MET A 1 35.59 3.14 7.31
N ALA A 2 36.22 1.95 7.30
CA ALA A 2 35.80 0.85 6.39
C ALA A 2 34.62 -0.01 6.90
N PHE A 3 34.36 -0.07 8.21
CA PHE A 3 33.33 -0.95 8.79
C PHE A 3 31.88 -0.48 8.58
N LEU A 4 31.64 0.83 8.40
CA LEU A 4 30.29 1.39 8.20
C LEU A 4 29.77 1.15 6.76
N GLY A 5 30.66 1.01 5.78
CA GLY A 5 30.28 0.80 4.37
C GLY A 5 29.72 -0.60 4.10
N PHE A 6 30.26 -1.64 4.77
CA PHE A 6 29.79 -3.02 4.60
C PHE A 6 28.42 -3.27 5.24
N THR A 7 28.14 -2.64 6.37
CA THR A 7 26.84 -2.80 7.06
C THR A 7 25.71 -2.09 6.32
N GLN A 8 25.94 -0.89 5.79
CA GLN A 8 24.96 -0.19 4.96
C GLN A 8 24.71 -0.89 3.61
N ALA A 9 25.75 -1.40 2.96
CA ALA A 9 25.59 -2.17 1.73
C ALA A 9 24.79 -3.47 1.96
N GLY A 10 25.06 -4.17 3.07
CA GLY A 10 24.30 -5.35 3.46
C GLY A 10 22.83 -5.05 3.77
N ALA A 11 22.54 -3.94 4.45
CA ALA A 11 21.18 -3.49 4.72
C ALA A 11 20.42 -3.13 3.43
N ALA A 12 21.05 -2.39 2.50
CA ALA A 12 20.44 -2.03 1.23
C ALA A 12 20.16 -3.24 0.32
N LEU A 13 21.03 -4.25 0.33
CA LEU A 13 20.80 -5.50 -0.40
C LEU A 13 19.61 -6.27 0.15
N ARG A 14 19.51 -6.39 1.49
CA ARG A 14 18.36 -7.03 2.16
C ARG A 14 17.07 -6.26 1.92
N ASP A 15 17.15 -4.92 1.90
CA ASP A 15 16.06 -4.03 1.53
C ASP A 15 15.54 -4.31 0.12
N GLY A 16 16.43 -4.36 -0.87
CA GLY A 16 16.09 -4.68 -2.26
C GLY A 16 15.50 -6.08 -2.43
N SER A 17 16.04 -7.07 -1.70
CA SER A 17 15.49 -8.43 -1.68
C SER A 17 14.07 -8.45 -1.11
N ALA A 18 13.85 -7.85 0.06
CA ALA A 18 12.55 -7.71 0.71
C ALA A 18 11.51 -7.02 -0.20
N ARG A 19 11.92 -5.99 -0.96
CA ARG A 19 11.05 -5.32 -1.94
C ARG A 19 10.66 -6.27 -3.06
N SER A 20 11.64 -6.98 -3.62
CA SER A 20 11.44 -7.86 -4.78
C SER A 20 10.58 -9.07 -4.46
N VAL A 21 10.78 -9.71 -3.30
CA VAL A 21 10.00 -10.89 -2.90
C VAL A 21 8.56 -10.53 -2.58
N LEU A 22 8.31 -9.37 -1.95
CA LEU A 22 6.96 -8.89 -1.69
C LEU A 22 6.24 -8.55 -2.99
N ALA A 23 6.88 -7.80 -3.90
CA ALA A 23 6.29 -7.46 -5.19
C ALA A 23 5.92 -8.71 -6.00
N ARG A 24 6.76 -9.75 -5.95
CA ARG A 24 6.46 -11.05 -6.58
C ARG A 24 5.22 -11.69 -5.97
N ALA A 25 5.14 -11.77 -4.64
CA ALA A 25 3.99 -12.35 -3.96
C ALA A 25 2.69 -11.56 -4.24
N GLU A 26 2.75 -10.23 -4.34
CA GLU A 26 1.60 -9.38 -4.67
C GLU A 26 1.10 -9.56 -6.11
N ALA A 27 1.99 -9.93 -7.04
CA ALA A 27 1.63 -10.18 -8.44
C ALA A 27 0.95 -11.54 -8.65
N MET A 28 1.00 -12.43 -7.66
CA MET A 28 0.40 -13.76 -7.77
C MET A 28 -1.13 -13.72 -7.56
N PRO A 29 -1.90 -14.55 -8.29
CA PRO A 29 -3.31 -14.79 -7.99
C PRO A 29 -3.49 -15.29 -6.56
N ARG A 30 -4.67 -15.06 -5.97
CA ARG A 30 -4.98 -15.62 -4.65
C ARG A 30 -4.97 -17.15 -4.70
N GLY A 31 -4.42 -17.77 -3.66
CA GLY A 31 -4.32 -19.22 -3.54
C GLY A 31 -3.06 -19.64 -2.78
N MET A 32 -2.91 -20.96 -2.60
CA MET A 32 -1.83 -21.54 -1.78
C MET A 32 -0.42 -21.08 -2.20
N GLU A 33 -0.17 -20.92 -3.50
CA GLU A 33 1.14 -20.47 -4.00
C GLU A 33 1.47 -19.04 -3.56
N ARG A 34 0.48 -18.14 -3.56
CA ARG A 34 0.65 -16.78 -3.07
C ARG A 34 0.86 -16.77 -1.56
N ASP A 35 0.13 -17.59 -0.82
CA ASP A 35 0.27 -17.66 0.64
C ASP A 35 1.67 -18.17 1.04
N ALA A 36 2.20 -19.16 0.31
CA ALA A 36 3.57 -19.63 0.47
C ALA A 36 4.59 -18.53 0.11
N ALA A 37 4.35 -17.78 -0.97
CA ALA A 37 5.22 -16.67 -1.37
C ALA A 37 5.19 -15.52 -0.34
N LEU A 38 4.03 -15.22 0.26
CA LEU A 38 3.89 -14.23 1.32
C LEU A 38 4.60 -14.67 2.61
N ALA A 39 4.46 -15.93 3.02
CA ALA A 39 5.21 -16.48 4.15
C ALA A 39 6.73 -16.36 3.95
N GLN A 40 7.22 -16.66 2.75
CA GLN A 40 8.64 -16.48 2.42
C GLN A 40 9.04 -15.00 2.40
N ALA A 41 8.19 -14.11 1.89
CA ALA A 41 8.44 -12.68 1.89
C ALA A 41 8.56 -12.12 3.31
N ILE A 42 7.70 -12.57 4.24
CA ILE A 42 7.76 -12.18 5.65
C ILE A 42 9.13 -12.52 6.26
N ILE A 43 9.65 -13.72 6.03
CA ILE A 43 10.98 -14.13 6.55
C ILE A 43 12.07 -13.17 6.06
N VAL A 44 12.08 -12.85 4.77
CA VAL A 44 13.09 -11.95 4.17
C VAL A 44 12.93 -10.53 4.69
N ILE A 45 11.69 -10.07 4.87
CA ILE A 45 11.39 -8.73 5.39
C ILE A 45 11.81 -8.63 6.86
N ASP A 46 11.56 -9.64 7.69
CA ASP A 46 11.98 -9.65 9.10
C ASP A 46 13.50 -9.55 9.22
N ASP A 47 14.24 -10.21 8.34
CA ASP A 47 15.70 -10.10 8.28
C ASP A 47 16.19 -8.72 7.80
N ALA A 48 15.42 -8.05 6.93
CA ALA A 48 15.66 -6.66 6.56
C ALA A 48 15.35 -5.71 7.73
N VAL A 49 14.29 -5.95 8.52
CA VAL A 49 13.96 -5.16 9.72
C VAL A 49 15.09 -5.27 10.73
N LYS A 50 15.58 -6.48 11.01
CA LYS A 50 16.72 -6.70 11.91
C LYS A 50 18.00 -6.00 11.42
N ALA A 51 18.21 -5.97 10.10
CA ALA A 51 19.39 -5.32 9.51
C ALA A 51 19.30 -3.79 9.49
N ALA A 52 18.08 -3.25 9.39
CA ALA A 52 17.82 -1.81 9.27
C ALA A 52 16.62 -1.39 10.15
N PRO A 53 16.74 -1.48 11.48
CA PRO A 53 15.61 -1.29 12.39
C PRO A 53 15.03 0.13 12.39
N GLN A 54 15.76 1.11 11.89
CA GLN A 54 15.31 2.51 11.78
C GLN A 54 14.82 2.88 10.37
N ASN A 55 14.85 1.94 9.41
CA ASN A 55 14.41 2.21 8.04
C ASN A 55 12.88 2.08 7.97
N SER A 56 12.20 3.23 7.88
CA SER A 56 10.74 3.30 7.79
C SER A 56 10.18 2.51 6.60
N GLY A 57 10.87 2.51 5.45
CA GLY A 57 10.44 1.79 4.25
C GLY A 57 10.44 0.27 4.41
N VAL A 58 11.28 -0.29 5.29
CA VAL A 58 11.26 -1.73 5.60
C VAL A 58 10.06 -2.06 6.48
N HIS A 59 9.81 -1.25 7.51
CA HIS A 59 8.66 -1.40 8.40
C HIS A 59 7.32 -1.27 7.66
N ALA A 60 7.21 -0.32 6.72
CA ALA A 60 6.02 -0.20 5.87
C ALA A 60 5.77 -1.47 5.02
N ARG A 61 6.84 -2.13 4.54
CA ARG A 61 6.72 -3.42 3.82
C ARG A 61 6.38 -4.58 4.74
N ALA A 62 6.92 -4.60 5.96
CA ALA A 62 6.52 -5.56 6.97
C ALA A 62 5.01 -5.44 7.25
N ALA A 63 4.53 -4.21 7.44
CA ALA A 63 3.09 -3.95 7.60
C ALA A 63 2.28 -4.50 6.42
N ARG A 64 2.70 -4.23 5.18
CA ARG A 64 2.03 -4.76 3.98
C ARG A 64 2.03 -6.28 3.92
N ALA A 65 3.16 -6.93 4.20
CA ALA A 65 3.27 -8.38 4.15
C ALA A 65 2.38 -9.07 5.19
N TYR A 66 2.41 -8.62 6.44
CA TYR A 66 1.55 -9.13 7.50
C TYR A 66 0.07 -8.89 7.19
N TYR A 67 -0.27 -7.70 6.70
CA TYR A 67 -1.63 -7.38 6.29
C TYR A 67 -2.14 -8.32 5.18
N LEU A 68 -1.34 -8.54 4.14
CA LEU A 68 -1.71 -9.42 3.04
C LEU A 68 -1.93 -10.85 3.54
N GLN A 69 -1.02 -11.37 4.36
CA GLN A 69 -1.15 -12.69 4.97
C GLN A 69 -2.40 -12.79 5.86
N ALA A 70 -2.71 -11.75 6.63
CA ALA A 70 -3.89 -11.73 7.48
C ALA A 70 -5.18 -11.77 6.64
N THR A 71 -5.20 -11.06 5.51
CA THR A 71 -6.39 -11.01 4.64
C THR A 71 -6.57 -12.25 3.75
N THR A 72 -5.57 -13.12 3.67
CA THR A 72 -5.70 -14.43 3.00
C THR A 72 -5.92 -15.57 4.00
N ALA A 73 -5.62 -15.38 5.28
CA ALA A 73 -5.89 -16.35 6.32
C ALA A 73 -7.41 -16.60 6.45
N ALA A 74 -7.81 -17.87 6.36
CA ALA A 74 -9.20 -18.30 6.43
C ALA A 74 -9.74 -18.46 7.87
N VAL A 75 -8.89 -18.19 8.88
CA VAL A 75 -9.17 -18.45 10.30
C VAL A 75 -8.86 -17.19 11.10
N ASP A 76 -9.86 -16.66 11.80
CA ASP A 76 -9.76 -15.39 12.55
C ASP A 76 -8.65 -15.41 13.61
N ASP A 77 -8.43 -16.57 14.26
CA ASP A 77 -7.36 -16.77 15.25
C ASP A 77 -5.94 -16.63 14.66
N VAL A 78 -5.79 -16.76 13.34
CA VAL A 78 -4.54 -16.53 12.61
C VAL A 78 -4.48 -15.09 12.08
N SER A 79 -5.61 -14.57 11.62
CA SER A 79 -5.72 -13.23 11.04
C SER A 79 -5.48 -12.12 12.07
N ALA A 80 -6.05 -12.23 13.28
CA ALA A 80 -5.95 -11.16 14.29
C ALA A 80 -4.50 -10.90 14.77
N PRO A 81 -3.67 -11.91 15.10
CA PRO A 81 -2.26 -11.68 15.42
C PRO A 81 -1.47 -11.00 14.29
N LEU A 82 -1.75 -11.36 13.03
CA LEU A 82 -1.10 -10.79 11.86
C LEU A 82 -1.53 -9.33 11.61
N LEU A 83 -2.81 -8.99 11.81
CA LEU A 83 -3.26 -7.60 11.78
C LEU A 83 -2.59 -6.76 12.88
N GLY A 84 -2.48 -7.31 14.09
CA GLY A 84 -1.73 -6.67 15.18
C GLY A 84 -0.24 -6.48 14.86
N ALA A 85 0.39 -7.42 14.16
CA ALA A 85 1.77 -7.26 13.68
C ALA A 85 1.87 -6.20 12.58
N ALA A 86 0.90 -6.15 11.66
CA ALA A 86 0.81 -5.14 10.62
C ALA A 86 0.67 -3.73 11.21
N ARG A 87 -0.19 -3.56 12.23
CA ARG A 87 -0.40 -2.32 12.97
C ARG A 87 0.91 -1.81 13.59
N ARG A 88 1.59 -2.66 14.37
CA ARG A 88 2.87 -2.32 15.02
C ARG A 88 3.95 -1.93 14.02
N ALA A 89 4.03 -2.64 12.89
CA ALA A 89 4.99 -2.31 11.84
C ALA A 89 4.68 -0.95 11.17
N ALA A 90 3.40 -0.64 10.91
CA ALA A 90 3.02 0.67 10.39
C ALA A 90 3.34 1.80 11.39
N GLU A 91 3.07 1.58 12.68
CA GLU A 91 3.40 2.53 13.76
C GLU A 91 4.90 2.77 13.89
N GLU A 92 5.73 1.71 13.86
CA GLU A 92 7.18 1.85 13.94
C GLU A 92 7.75 2.57 12.69
N SER A 93 7.17 2.32 11.51
CA SER A 93 7.50 3.09 10.31
C SER A 93 7.20 4.58 10.49
N LEU A 94 6.01 4.93 11.00
CA LEU A 94 5.59 6.32 11.20
C LEU A 94 6.40 7.02 12.31
N LYS A 95 6.83 6.29 13.33
CA LYS A 95 7.74 6.79 14.36
C LYS A 95 9.09 7.22 13.77
N HIS A 96 9.62 6.47 12.81
CA HIS A 96 10.88 6.83 12.13
C HIS A 96 10.69 7.84 11.00
N SER A 97 9.52 7.87 10.37
CA SER A 97 9.20 8.81 9.30
C SER A 97 7.69 9.13 9.32
N PRO A 98 7.28 10.21 10.01
CA PRO A 98 5.87 10.60 10.12
C PRO A 98 5.21 10.92 8.77
N ALA A 99 6.01 11.33 7.78
CA ALA A 99 5.60 11.64 6.42
C ALA A 99 5.68 10.42 5.46
N ASN A 100 5.68 9.19 5.98
CA ASN A 100 5.70 8.00 5.15
C ASN A 100 4.29 7.64 4.64
N ALA A 101 4.03 7.98 3.36
CA ALA A 101 2.76 7.73 2.67
C ALA A 101 2.32 6.27 2.76
N SER A 102 3.25 5.34 2.53
CA SER A 102 3.00 3.90 2.54
C SER A 102 2.55 3.42 3.91
N ALA A 103 3.19 3.90 4.98
CA ALA A 103 2.82 3.53 6.34
C ALA A 103 1.45 4.10 6.74
N ALA A 104 1.13 5.34 6.34
CA ALA A 104 -0.19 5.92 6.54
C ALA A 104 -1.28 5.11 5.80
N ALA A 105 -1.03 4.71 4.55
CA ALA A 105 -1.93 3.83 3.81
C ALA A 105 -2.12 2.47 4.51
N MET A 106 -1.05 1.90 5.05
CA MET A 106 -1.13 0.65 5.81
C MET A 106 -1.92 0.80 7.11
N SER A 107 -1.79 1.91 7.84
CA SER A 107 -2.64 2.18 9.00
C SER A 107 -4.13 2.17 8.64
N ALA A 108 -4.51 2.79 7.51
CA ALA A 108 -5.90 2.76 7.05
C ALA A 108 -6.38 1.34 6.70
N LEU A 109 -5.56 0.58 5.96
CA LEU A 109 -5.90 -0.79 5.54
C LEU A 109 -6.08 -1.73 6.74
N VAL A 110 -5.19 -1.65 7.72
CA VAL A 110 -5.26 -2.46 8.94
C VAL A 110 -6.48 -2.08 9.77
N ASP A 111 -6.76 -0.79 9.93
CA ASP A 111 -7.89 -0.33 10.72
C ASP A 111 -9.24 -0.75 10.12
N ILE A 112 -9.39 -0.65 8.80
CA ILE A 112 -10.58 -1.16 8.07
C ILE A 112 -10.70 -2.68 8.22
N ALA A 113 -9.60 -3.42 8.17
CA ALA A 113 -9.63 -4.88 8.27
C ALA A 113 -9.97 -5.36 9.69
N GLU A 114 -9.46 -4.70 10.73
CA GLU A 114 -9.76 -5.04 12.12
C GLU A 114 -11.20 -4.67 12.51
N GLY A 115 -11.67 -3.49 12.08
CA GLY A 115 -13.02 -3.03 12.41
C GLY A 115 -14.12 -3.59 11.51
N GLY A 116 -13.77 -4.13 10.33
CA GLY A 116 -14.73 -4.52 9.29
C GLY A 116 -15.52 -3.35 8.68
N VAL A 117 -15.22 -2.12 9.11
CA VAL A 117 -15.90 -0.89 8.70
C VAL A 117 -14.87 0.23 8.51
N VAL A 118 -15.23 1.25 7.73
CA VAL A 118 -14.38 2.42 7.55
C VAL A 118 -14.54 3.36 8.74
N THR A 119 -13.48 3.53 9.54
CA THR A 119 -13.47 4.45 10.69
C THR A 119 -13.01 5.86 10.27
N PRO A 120 -13.28 6.90 11.09
CA PRO A 120 -12.68 8.21 10.88
C PRO A 120 -11.14 8.18 10.87
N GLY A 121 -10.52 7.33 11.72
CA GLY A 121 -9.07 7.16 11.76
C GLY A 121 -8.50 6.58 10.46
N ALA A 122 -9.22 5.67 9.82
CA ALA A 122 -8.86 5.14 8.51
C ALA A 122 -8.95 6.21 7.42
N VAL A 123 -10.01 7.03 7.41
CA VAL A 123 -10.14 8.16 6.47
C VAL A 123 -9.01 9.17 6.65
N ASP A 124 -8.69 9.54 7.90
CA ASP A 124 -7.58 10.45 8.22
C ASP A 124 -6.24 9.86 7.77
N ALA A 125 -6.04 8.56 7.92
CA ALA A 125 -4.83 7.87 7.47
C ALA A 125 -4.71 7.87 5.94
N VAL A 126 -5.81 7.67 5.21
CA VAL A 126 -5.83 7.85 3.74
C VAL A 126 -5.48 9.29 3.38
N ALA A 127 -6.12 10.29 4.01
CA ALA A 127 -5.84 11.70 3.74
C ALA A 127 -4.37 12.05 3.96
N ARG A 128 -3.76 11.58 5.07
CA ARG A 128 -2.32 11.75 5.33
C ARG A 128 -1.45 11.10 4.26
N SER A 129 -1.84 9.93 3.74
CA SER A 129 -1.07 9.25 2.68
C SER A 129 -1.06 10.01 1.34
N TYR A 130 -2.11 10.79 1.05
CA TYR A 130 -2.20 11.63 -0.15
C TYR A 130 -1.63 13.04 0.04
N ALA A 131 -1.34 13.45 1.28
CA ALA A 131 -0.76 14.77 1.57
C ALA A 131 0.76 14.86 1.28
N VAL A 132 1.40 13.74 0.96
CA VAL A 132 2.85 13.63 0.75
C VAL A 132 3.17 12.80 -0.50
N PRO A 133 4.35 13.00 -1.13
CA PRO A 133 4.78 12.15 -2.24
C PRO A 133 4.92 10.69 -1.81
N ALA A 134 4.52 9.77 -2.69
CA ALA A 134 4.65 8.33 -2.48
C ALA A 134 5.67 7.73 -3.46
N THR A 135 6.38 6.68 -3.01
CA THR A 135 7.15 5.81 -3.91
C THR A 135 6.20 5.00 -4.79
N ALA A 136 6.69 4.41 -5.89
CA ALA A 136 5.85 3.58 -6.77
C ALA A 136 5.07 2.48 -6.01
N GLU A 137 5.73 1.80 -5.05
CA GLU A 137 5.06 0.83 -4.16
C GLU A 137 4.00 1.50 -3.27
N GLY A 138 4.30 2.67 -2.71
CA GLY A 138 3.38 3.44 -1.88
C GLY A 138 2.16 3.94 -2.63
N VAL A 139 2.29 4.27 -3.92
CA VAL A 139 1.17 4.70 -4.77
C VAL A 139 0.11 3.60 -4.87
N ARG A 140 0.53 2.35 -5.07
CA ARG A 140 -0.40 1.22 -5.12
C ARG A 140 -1.11 1.01 -3.78
N TRP A 141 -0.37 1.07 -2.67
CA TRP A 141 -0.96 0.79 -1.36
C TRP A 141 -1.91 1.90 -0.90
N ARG A 142 -1.59 3.18 -1.14
CA ARG A 142 -2.51 4.28 -0.85
C ARG A 142 -3.76 4.26 -1.73
N PHE A 143 -3.62 3.81 -2.98
CA PHE A 143 -4.77 3.61 -3.87
C PHE A 143 -5.68 2.50 -3.31
N ASP A 144 -5.13 1.34 -2.95
CA ASP A 144 -5.89 0.26 -2.30
C ASP A 144 -6.62 0.74 -1.04
N ALA A 145 -5.95 1.55 -0.21
CA ALA A 145 -6.54 2.13 1.00
C ALA A 145 -7.70 3.07 0.67
N ALA A 146 -7.51 3.97 -0.29
CA ALA A 146 -8.55 4.89 -0.75
C ALA A 146 -9.76 4.17 -1.31
N MET A 147 -9.56 3.08 -2.06
CA MET A 147 -10.67 2.30 -2.61
C MET A 147 -11.51 1.61 -1.54
N ARG A 148 -10.87 1.10 -0.47
CA ARG A 148 -11.60 0.52 0.66
C ARG A 148 -12.34 1.57 1.48
N ALA A 149 -11.81 2.78 1.55
CA ALA A 149 -12.43 3.90 2.25
C ALA A 149 -13.38 4.73 1.36
N TRP A 150 -13.54 4.37 0.08
CA TRP A 150 -14.11 5.24 -0.97
C TRP A 150 -15.40 5.97 -0.57
N PRO A 151 -16.42 5.29 -0.02
CA PRO A 151 -17.69 5.94 0.31
C PRO A 151 -17.59 6.98 1.43
N ALA A 152 -16.54 6.90 2.25
CA ALA A 152 -16.31 7.79 3.39
C ALA A 152 -15.32 8.92 3.06
N LEU A 153 -14.67 8.89 1.89
CA LEU A 153 -13.76 9.94 1.48
C LEU A 153 -14.52 11.21 1.11
N SER A 154 -13.92 12.37 1.42
CA SER A 154 -14.46 13.65 0.97
C SER A 154 -14.35 13.78 -0.55
N LEU A 155 -15.27 14.53 -1.18
CA LEU A 155 -15.23 14.77 -2.63
C LEU A 155 -13.88 15.35 -3.11
N PRO A 156 -13.23 16.29 -2.41
CA PRO A 156 -11.89 16.75 -2.79
C PRO A 156 -10.85 15.62 -2.81
N LEU A 157 -10.87 14.74 -1.82
CA LEU A 157 -9.92 13.63 -1.74
C LEU A 157 -10.22 12.56 -2.80
N GLN A 158 -11.49 12.26 -3.07
CA GLN A 158 -11.87 11.36 -4.18
C GLN A 158 -11.35 11.88 -5.53
N ARG A 159 -11.48 13.19 -5.80
CA ARG A 159 -10.94 13.82 -7.01
C ARG A 159 -9.42 13.69 -7.09
N GLN A 160 -8.72 13.94 -5.99
CA GLN A 160 -7.27 13.77 -5.94
C GLN A 160 -6.86 12.31 -6.23
N VAL A 161 -7.57 11.33 -5.65
CA VAL A 161 -7.33 9.91 -5.90
C VAL A 161 -7.48 9.57 -7.38
N ILE A 162 -8.52 10.09 -8.05
CA ILE A 162 -8.75 9.85 -9.48
C ILE A 162 -7.61 10.45 -10.31
N VAL A 163 -7.27 11.72 -10.08
CA VAL A 163 -6.19 12.41 -10.82
C VAL A 163 -4.87 11.67 -10.66
N ASP A 164 -4.49 11.32 -9.43
CA ASP A 164 -3.27 10.57 -9.14
C ASP A 164 -3.29 9.17 -9.78
N ALA A 165 -4.44 8.50 -9.78
CA ALA A 165 -4.58 7.19 -10.40
C ALA A 165 -4.44 7.25 -11.93
N CYS A 166 -5.02 8.25 -12.59
CA CYS A 166 -4.87 8.42 -14.03
C CYS A 166 -3.42 8.72 -14.42
N MET A 167 -2.76 9.65 -13.72
CA MET A 167 -1.35 9.96 -13.97
C MET A 167 -0.45 8.73 -13.77
N GLN A 168 -0.73 7.91 -12.75
CA GLN A 168 0.03 6.70 -12.50
C GLN A 168 -0.24 5.62 -13.57
N ALA A 169 -1.48 5.48 -14.04
CA ALA A 169 -1.82 4.53 -15.10
C ALA A 169 -1.12 4.86 -16.42
N ASP A 170 -0.95 6.15 -16.75
CA ASP A 170 -0.20 6.59 -17.92
C ASP A 170 1.29 6.23 -17.82
N ALA A 171 1.84 6.25 -16.60
CA ALA A 171 3.25 5.97 -16.33
C ALA A 171 3.57 4.46 -16.18
N ASP A 172 2.60 3.65 -15.72
CA ASP A 172 2.82 2.25 -15.35
C ASP A 172 1.68 1.34 -15.82
N ARG A 173 1.99 0.45 -16.77
CA ARG A 173 1.04 -0.53 -17.32
C ARG A 173 0.51 -1.52 -16.29
N ALA A 174 1.30 -1.91 -15.28
CA ALA A 174 0.84 -2.80 -14.23
C ALA A 174 -0.17 -2.09 -13.33
N PHE A 175 0.05 -0.81 -13.05
CA PHE A 175 -0.93 0.02 -12.35
C PHE A 175 -2.19 0.25 -13.19
N ALA A 176 -2.07 0.50 -14.51
CA ALA A 176 -3.22 0.65 -15.40
C ALA A 176 -4.14 -0.59 -15.39
N ALA A 177 -3.56 -1.79 -15.41
CA ALA A 177 -4.33 -3.04 -15.29
C ALA A 177 -5.04 -3.16 -13.93
N HIS A 178 -4.36 -2.79 -12.83
CA HIS A 178 -4.96 -2.76 -11.49
C HIS A 178 -6.10 -1.75 -11.39
N LEU A 179 -5.92 -0.55 -11.95
CA LEU A 179 -6.94 0.49 -12.01
C LEU A 179 -8.17 0.03 -12.78
N ALA A 180 -8.01 -0.63 -13.94
CA ALA A 180 -9.12 -1.15 -14.72
C ALA A 180 -9.95 -2.19 -13.93
N ASP A 181 -9.29 -3.10 -13.21
CA ASP A 181 -9.93 -4.11 -12.35
C ASP A 181 -10.69 -3.46 -11.17
N VAL A 182 -10.16 -2.38 -10.61
CA VAL A 182 -10.87 -1.60 -9.57
C VAL A 182 -12.06 -0.83 -10.17
N ALA A 183 -11.87 -0.14 -11.29
CA ALA A 183 -12.92 0.65 -11.93
C ALA A 183 -14.13 -0.23 -12.32
N ALA A 184 -13.90 -1.46 -12.76
CA ALA A 184 -14.96 -2.43 -13.05
C ALA A 184 -15.82 -2.78 -11.81
N ARG A 185 -15.27 -2.66 -10.61
CA ARG A 185 -15.97 -2.92 -9.33
C ARG A 185 -16.58 -1.67 -8.71
N LEU A 186 -16.23 -0.48 -9.21
CA LEU A 186 -16.71 0.83 -8.74
C LEU A 186 -17.12 1.69 -9.95
N PRO A 187 -18.18 1.32 -10.70
CA PRO A 187 -18.53 1.98 -11.96
C PRO A 187 -18.84 3.48 -11.78
N ASP A 188 -19.39 3.87 -10.63
CA ASP A 188 -19.78 5.26 -10.34
C ASP A 188 -18.66 6.12 -9.74
N SER A 189 -17.44 5.60 -9.64
CA SER A 189 -16.29 6.30 -9.02
C SER A 189 -15.63 7.34 -9.93
N GLY A 190 -15.90 7.31 -11.25
CA GLY A 190 -15.18 8.13 -12.23
C GLY A 190 -13.78 7.59 -12.60
N LEU A 191 -13.29 6.53 -11.94
CA LEU A 191 -11.97 5.93 -12.23
C LEU A 191 -11.87 5.33 -13.64
N GLY A 192 -13.00 4.89 -14.21
CA GLY A 192 -13.06 4.36 -15.58
C GLY A 192 -12.84 5.41 -16.68
N GLN A 193 -12.74 6.70 -16.32
CA GLN A 193 -12.57 7.79 -17.27
C GLN A 193 -11.10 8.16 -17.52
N CYS A 194 -10.14 7.51 -16.84
CA CYS A 194 -8.72 7.70 -17.12
C CYS A 194 -8.43 7.28 -18.57
N GLY A 195 -8.27 8.28 -19.46
CA GLY A 195 -8.09 8.07 -20.91
C GLY A 195 -9.21 8.64 -21.81
N ALA A 196 -10.29 9.20 -21.25
CA ALA A 196 -11.13 10.12 -22.01
C ALA A 196 -10.50 11.52 -21.89
N PRO A 197 -9.87 12.07 -22.95
CA PRO A 197 -9.49 13.47 -22.92
C PRO A 197 -10.77 14.27 -22.60
N GLU A 198 -10.67 15.27 -21.72
CA GLU A 198 -11.71 16.28 -21.55
C GLU A 198 -12.17 16.67 -22.96
N ALA A 199 -13.37 16.26 -23.33
CA ALA A 199 -14.03 16.84 -24.48
C ALA A 199 -14.16 18.31 -24.13
N ALA A 200 -13.33 19.12 -24.80
CA ALA A 200 -13.24 20.55 -24.62
C ALA A 200 -14.64 21.12 -24.42
N SER A 201 -14.87 21.66 -23.22
CA SER A 201 -16.03 22.50 -22.95
C SER A 201 -15.79 23.86 -23.62
N ASP A 202 -15.60 23.85 -24.94
CA ASP A 202 -15.87 24.98 -25.82
C ASP A 202 -17.33 24.87 -26.24
N ALA A 203 -18.23 25.02 -25.26
CA ALA A 203 -19.60 25.42 -25.51
C ALA A 203 -19.73 26.86 -25.00
N ALA A 204 -19.72 27.74 -25.99
CA ALA A 204 -19.77 29.20 -25.98
C ALA A 204 -20.91 29.81 -25.12
N PRO A 205 -20.90 31.14 -25.00
CA PRO A 205 -21.87 31.89 -25.83
C PRO A 205 -21.23 32.61 -27.02
#